data_AF-A0AAN7BJK2-F1
#
_entry.id   AF-A0AAN7BJK2-F1
#
_cell.length_a   1.000
_cell.length_b   1.000
_cell.length_c   1.000
_cell.angle_alpha   90.00
_cell.angle_beta   90.00
_cell.angle_gamma   90.00
#
_symmetry.space_group_name_H-M   'P 1'
#
loop_
_entity.id
_entity.type
_entity.pdbx_description
1 polymer ?
#
loop_
_entity_poly.entity_id
_entity_poly.type
_entity_poly.pdbx_seq_one_letter_code
_entity_poly.pdbx_strand_id
1 'polypeptide(L)'
;MPVELRKRKAPPPPPEPPAKKATKAKTTKAVAATKAAAEKVKEVATKVTKTAAAAATTNGNAKKPEVGDVISLEGFGGEIETNDGQKTTLKALVDESKAGVVIFTYPKASTPGCTRQACLFRDNYTSLSTDSGFAIYGLSKDSTTANTNFKTKQSLPYPLLCDPASTLISAIGLKKAPNGITRGVFVVDKSGKVLAAGAGSPEGTVNVVKGIVESLGAGEGDVEKVEEKVEEKVKEGEEKAEKVEEAEEANGKTNVEEKKEEEEDGDAKMEDAVAEKNEETKEADKKEEEESKEE
;
A
#
# COMPACT_ATOMS: atom_id res chain seq x y z
N MET A 1 -5.53 -20.35 65.18
CA MET A 1 -5.44 -20.99 63.86
C MET A 1 -4.14 -20.58 63.19
N PRO A 2 -3.02 -21.30 63.34
CA PRO A 2 -1.90 -21.17 62.43
C PRO A 2 -2.10 -22.08 61.22
N VAL A 3 -2.01 -21.51 60.01
CA VAL A 3 -2.18 -22.20 58.73
C VAL A 3 -0.81 -22.76 58.33
N GLU A 4 -0.65 -24.08 58.39
CA GLU A 4 0.58 -24.76 57.95
C GLU A 4 0.73 -24.73 56.42
N LEU A 5 1.82 -24.13 55.96
CA LEU A 5 2.26 -24.10 54.57
C LEU A 5 2.60 -25.51 54.06
N ARG A 6 1.74 -26.09 53.22
CA ARG A 6 2.05 -27.31 52.47
C ARG A 6 3.13 -27.02 51.42
N LYS A 7 4.31 -27.62 51.60
CA LYS A 7 5.39 -27.64 50.62
C LYS A 7 4.94 -28.34 49.34
N ARG A 8 5.01 -27.66 48.19
CA ARG A 8 4.77 -28.24 46.86
C ARG A 8 5.95 -29.12 46.43
N LYS A 9 5.65 -30.24 45.78
CA LYS A 9 6.60 -31.20 45.20
C LYS A 9 7.12 -30.65 43.85
N ALA A 10 8.43 -30.65 43.64
CA ALA A 10 9.06 -30.17 42.41
C ALA A 10 8.86 -31.17 41.24
N PRO A 11 8.69 -30.71 39.99
CA PRO A 11 8.62 -31.56 38.81
C PRO A 11 10.01 -32.11 38.41
N PRO A 12 10.09 -33.29 37.76
CA PRO A 12 11.36 -33.90 37.35
C PRO A 12 12.02 -33.18 36.15
N PRO A 13 13.37 -33.21 36.04
CA PRO A 13 14.09 -32.56 34.95
C PRO A 13 14.03 -33.36 33.62
N PRO A 14 14.10 -32.67 32.46
CA PRO A 14 14.12 -33.30 31.14
C PRO A 14 15.47 -33.98 30.80
N PRO A 15 15.49 -35.02 29.95
CA PRO A 15 16.68 -35.81 29.63
C PRO A 15 17.66 -35.10 28.66
N GLU A 16 18.96 -35.25 28.93
CA GLU A 16 20.10 -34.69 28.17
C GLU A 16 20.39 -35.44 26.85
N PRO A 17 20.98 -34.77 25.84
CA PRO A 17 21.31 -35.36 24.53
C PRO A 17 22.66 -36.12 24.53
N PRO A 18 22.81 -37.23 23.77
CA PRO A 18 24.03 -38.02 23.76
C PRO A 18 25.15 -37.44 22.88
N ALA A 19 26.37 -37.39 23.43
CA ALA A 19 27.59 -36.95 22.76
C ALA A 19 28.45 -38.11 22.18
N LYS A 20 29.02 -37.80 21.01
CA LYS A 20 30.07 -38.38 20.13
C LYS A 20 31.19 -39.28 20.72
N LYS A 21 31.69 -40.22 19.89
CA LYS A 21 33.14 -40.44 19.54
C LYS A 21 33.31 -41.47 18.40
N ALA A 22 33.90 -41.11 17.25
CA ALA A 22 35.33 -41.24 16.80
C ALA A 22 35.70 -42.68 16.35
N THR A 23 36.40 -42.99 15.24
CA THR A 23 37.70 -42.50 14.73
C THR A 23 38.07 -43.13 13.35
N LYS A 24 38.77 -42.34 12.51
CA LYS A 24 39.98 -42.60 11.65
C LYS A 24 40.03 -43.51 10.39
N ALA A 25 40.56 -42.87 9.32
CA ALA A 25 41.62 -43.31 8.36
C ALA A 25 41.29 -44.37 7.29
N LYS A 26 41.83 -44.43 6.06
CA LYS A 26 42.66 -43.58 5.17
C LYS A 26 42.81 -44.38 3.84
N THR A 27 42.81 -43.67 2.69
CA THR A 27 43.49 -44.00 1.41
C THR A 27 42.94 -45.00 0.35
N THR A 28 43.13 -44.54 -0.90
CA THR A 28 43.43 -45.19 -2.19
C THR A 28 42.34 -45.63 -3.19
N LYS A 29 42.21 -44.79 -4.25
CA LYS A 29 42.47 -45.07 -5.69
C LYS A 29 41.44 -45.89 -6.49
N ALA A 30 40.67 -45.13 -7.30
CA ALA A 30 40.28 -45.27 -8.71
C ALA A 30 40.08 -46.66 -9.35
N VAL A 31 38.98 -46.84 -10.09
CA VAL A 31 38.90 -47.18 -11.53
C VAL A 31 37.44 -47.04 -12.03
N ALA A 32 37.33 -46.77 -13.33
CA ALA A 32 36.28 -46.16 -14.14
C ALA A 32 34.97 -46.94 -14.38
N ALA A 33 33.97 -46.14 -14.82
CA ALA A 33 32.94 -46.40 -15.82
C ALA A 33 31.85 -47.46 -15.56
N THR A 34 30.59 -47.04 -15.40
CA THR A 34 29.57 -47.01 -16.48
C THR A 34 28.16 -46.65 -15.96
N LYS A 35 27.63 -45.55 -16.52
CA LYS A 35 26.26 -45.36 -17.05
C LYS A 35 25.01 -45.45 -16.14
N ALA A 36 24.35 -44.27 -16.03
CA ALA A 36 22.91 -43.97 -15.82
C ALA A 36 22.35 -44.19 -14.40
N ALA A 37 21.63 -43.28 -13.74
CA ALA A 37 21.13 -41.95 -14.08
C ALA A 37 21.00 -41.14 -12.78
N ALA A 38 21.60 -39.95 -12.77
CA ALA A 38 21.37 -38.90 -11.78
C ALA A 38 21.40 -37.56 -12.53
N GLU A 39 20.66 -36.58 -12.02
CA GLU A 39 20.61 -35.18 -12.46
C GLU A 39 19.51 -34.79 -13.46
N LYS A 40 18.39 -34.32 -12.89
CA LYS A 40 17.48 -33.32 -13.49
C LYS A 40 17.07 -32.32 -12.40
N VAL A 41 17.97 -31.39 -12.06
CA VAL A 41 17.68 -30.11 -11.39
C VAL A 41 18.78 -29.11 -11.77
N LYS A 42 18.85 -28.78 -13.07
CA LYS A 42 19.41 -27.54 -13.65
C LYS A 42 19.44 -27.68 -15.18
N GLU A 43 18.30 -27.45 -15.85
CA GLU A 43 18.24 -27.03 -17.27
C GLU A 43 16.77 -26.83 -17.66
N VAL A 44 16.15 -25.74 -17.20
CA VAL A 44 15.09 -25.04 -17.97
C VAL A 44 15.25 -23.54 -17.72
N ALA A 45 16.44 -23.06 -18.06
CA ALA A 45 16.68 -21.67 -18.43
C ALA A 45 17.19 -21.73 -19.87
N THR A 46 16.54 -20.95 -20.73
CA THR A 46 16.73 -20.79 -22.19
C THR A 46 15.91 -21.70 -23.12
N LYS A 47 15.01 -21.03 -23.86
CA LYS A 47 14.30 -21.42 -25.10
C LYS A 47 12.86 -21.96 -24.98
N VAL A 48 11.98 -21.17 -24.37
CA VAL A 48 10.75 -20.70 -25.04
C VAL A 48 10.70 -19.17 -24.92
N THR A 49 11.53 -18.52 -25.73
CA THR A 49 11.41 -17.10 -26.07
C THR A 49 10.64 -17.01 -27.38
N LYS A 50 9.32 -16.88 -27.31
CA LYS A 50 8.52 -16.02 -28.19
C LYS A 50 7.11 -15.94 -27.60
N THR A 51 6.65 -14.73 -27.33
CA THR A 51 5.31 -14.36 -26.85
C THR A 51 5.08 -14.37 -25.32
N ALA A 52 5.84 -13.54 -24.60
CA ALA A 52 5.35 -12.70 -23.48
C ALA A 52 6.41 -11.62 -23.17
N ALA A 53 7.00 -11.07 -24.23
CA ALA A 53 7.77 -9.84 -24.26
C ALA A 53 7.04 -8.96 -25.28
N ALA A 54 5.84 -8.49 -24.90
CA ALA A 54 4.98 -7.61 -25.68
C ALA A 54 3.89 -7.01 -24.78
N ALA A 55 4.31 -6.26 -23.75
CA ALA A 55 3.55 -5.14 -23.15
C ALA A 55 4.51 -4.30 -22.29
N ALA A 56 5.69 -4.03 -22.84
CA ALA A 56 6.72 -3.16 -22.23
C ALA A 56 7.34 -2.32 -23.35
N THR A 57 6.49 -1.58 -24.06
CA THR A 57 6.75 -0.54 -25.06
C THR A 57 5.35 -0.04 -25.43
N THR A 58 4.91 1.21 -25.33
CA THR A 58 5.55 2.52 -25.27
C THR A 58 4.53 3.51 -24.67
N ASN A 59 4.89 4.19 -23.60
CA ASN A 59 4.69 5.65 -23.49
C ASN A 59 6.07 6.14 -23.04
N GLY A 60 6.98 6.51 -23.92
CA GLY A 60 6.77 7.57 -24.90
C GLY A 60 6.90 8.91 -24.18
N ASN A 61 8.11 9.19 -23.68
CA ASN A 61 8.50 10.46 -23.06
C ASN A 61 7.74 10.83 -21.77
N ALA A 62 8.27 10.45 -20.60
CA ALA A 62 7.71 10.83 -19.29
C ALA A 62 7.94 12.33 -19.02
N LYS A 63 7.15 13.18 -19.68
CA LYS A 63 6.89 14.53 -19.19
C LYS A 63 6.01 14.38 -17.94
N LYS A 64 6.40 15.03 -16.83
CA LYS A 64 5.55 15.16 -15.64
C LYS A 64 4.18 15.68 -16.10
N PRO A 65 3.05 15.06 -15.71
CA PRO A 65 1.74 15.56 -16.10
C PRO A 65 1.55 16.98 -15.59
N GLU A 66 1.14 17.88 -16.48
CA GLU A 66 0.82 19.27 -16.15
C GLU A 66 -0.71 19.46 -16.10
N VAL A 67 -1.14 20.53 -15.44
CA VAL A 67 -2.56 20.88 -15.38
C VAL A 67 -3.08 21.13 -16.80
N GLY A 68 -4.22 20.52 -17.14
CA GLY A 68 -4.84 20.62 -18.45
C GLY A 68 -4.48 19.49 -19.42
N ASP A 69 -3.38 18.76 -19.18
CA ASP A 69 -2.96 17.61 -20.00
C ASP A 69 -4.00 16.47 -19.92
N VAL A 70 -4.19 15.76 -21.03
CA VAL A 70 -5.00 14.53 -21.07
C VAL A 70 -4.05 13.33 -21.11
N ILE A 71 -4.06 12.52 -20.05
CA ILE A 71 -3.21 11.34 -19.93
C ILE A 71 -3.90 10.09 -20.48
N SER A 72 -3.14 9.24 -21.17
CA SER A 72 -3.62 7.90 -21.52
C SER A 72 -3.67 7.03 -20.27
N LEU A 73 -4.88 6.73 -19.77
CA LEU A 73 -5.07 5.94 -18.55
C LEU A 73 -4.59 4.49 -18.68
N GLU A 74 -4.52 3.95 -19.91
CA GLU A 74 -4.08 2.58 -20.15
C GLU A 74 -2.58 2.43 -19.88
N GLY A 75 -2.24 1.61 -18.87
CA GLY A 75 -0.85 1.35 -18.49
C GLY A 75 -0.16 2.49 -17.75
N PHE A 76 -0.84 3.60 -17.47
CA PHE A 76 -0.27 4.71 -16.72
C PHE A 76 -0.02 4.31 -15.26
N GLY A 77 1.24 4.45 -14.81
CA GLY A 77 1.63 4.15 -13.44
C GLY A 77 1.67 2.66 -13.07
N GLY A 78 1.39 1.75 -14.01
CA GLY A 78 1.45 0.31 -13.79
C GLY A 78 0.36 -0.22 -12.84
N GLU A 79 0.61 -1.42 -12.31
CA GLU A 79 -0.24 -2.08 -11.31
C GLU A 79 0.21 -1.69 -9.90
N ILE A 80 -0.76 -1.37 -9.05
CA ILE A 80 -0.58 -1.04 -7.63
C ILE A 80 -1.56 -1.85 -6.80
N GLU A 81 -1.41 -1.83 -5.47
CA GLU A 81 -2.31 -2.56 -4.57
C GLU A 81 -3.04 -1.60 -3.64
N THR A 82 -4.28 -1.91 -3.27
CA THR A 82 -4.96 -1.24 -2.16
C THR A 82 -4.44 -1.76 -0.82
N ASN A 83 -4.73 -1.06 0.27
CA ASN A 83 -4.38 -1.48 1.62
C ASN A 83 -4.99 -2.85 1.99
N ASP A 84 -6.06 -3.25 1.31
CA ASP A 84 -6.75 -4.53 1.48
C ASP A 84 -6.13 -5.66 0.61
N GLY A 85 -5.03 -5.37 -0.11
CA GLY A 85 -4.31 -6.33 -0.94
C GLY A 85 -4.91 -6.56 -2.33
N GLN A 86 -5.89 -5.75 -2.74
CA GLN A 86 -6.49 -5.86 -4.08
C GLN A 86 -5.61 -5.13 -5.10
N LYS A 87 -5.28 -5.81 -6.20
CA LYS A 87 -4.55 -5.23 -7.32
C LYS A 87 -5.46 -4.30 -8.12
N THR A 88 -4.95 -3.13 -8.48
CA THR A 88 -5.69 -2.11 -9.23
C THR A 88 -4.75 -1.29 -10.11
N THR A 89 -5.33 -0.47 -10.98
CA THR A 89 -4.62 0.45 -11.88
C THR A 89 -5.31 1.80 -11.84
N LEU A 90 -4.63 2.87 -12.25
CA LEU A 90 -5.25 4.20 -12.31
C LEU A 90 -6.53 4.18 -13.16
N LYS A 91 -6.53 3.46 -14.28
CA LYS A 91 -7.71 3.28 -15.13
C LYS A 91 -8.88 2.67 -14.35
N ALA A 92 -8.67 1.57 -13.64
CA ALA A 92 -9.74 0.93 -12.86
C ALA A 92 -10.31 1.88 -11.80
N LEU A 93 -9.45 2.62 -11.09
CA LEU A 93 -9.90 3.61 -10.10
C LEU A 93 -10.73 4.73 -10.73
N VAL A 94 -10.33 5.20 -11.93
CA VAL A 94 -11.09 6.21 -12.68
C VAL A 94 -12.41 5.63 -13.16
N ASP A 95 -12.44 4.41 -13.68
CA ASP A 95 -13.65 3.73 -14.16
C ASP A 95 -14.67 3.51 -13.03
N GLU A 96 -14.23 3.17 -11.82
CA GLU A 96 -15.08 2.97 -10.63
C GLU A 96 -15.58 4.28 -10.00
N SER A 97 -14.89 5.40 -10.21
CA SER A 97 -15.29 6.70 -9.66
C SER A 97 -16.58 7.26 -10.31
N LYS A 98 -17.14 8.35 -9.80
CA LYS A 98 -18.26 9.04 -10.50
C LYS A 98 -17.78 10.22 -11.33
N ALA A 99 -17.00 11.12 -10.72
CA ALA A 99 -16.50 12.35 -11.35
C ALA A 99 -15.02 12.27 -11.75
N GLY A 100 -14.25 11.46 -11.04
CA GLY A 100 -12.80 11.36 -11.23
C GLY A 100 -12.12 10.88 -9.95
N VAL A 101 -10.79 10.96 -9.94
CA VAL A 101 -9.94 10.44 -8.87
C VAL A 101 -9.04 11.55 -8.33
N VAL A 102 -9.00 11.64 -6.99
CA VAL A 102 -8.07 12.47 -6.23
C VAL A 102 -7.08 11.53 -5.54
N ILE A 103 -5.80 11.69 -5.84
CA ILE A 103 -4.70 10.96 -5.21
C ILE A 103 -3.83 11.96 -4.48
N PHE A 104 -3.69 11.82 -3.17
CA PHE A 104 -2.68 12.58 -2.41
C PHE A 104 -1.52 11.67 -2.05
N THR A 105 -0.29 12.13 -2.29
CA THR A 105 0.93 11.38 -1.95
C THR A 105 1.46 11.78 -0.60
N TYR A 106 2.05 10.83 0.11
CA TYR A 106 2.71 11.08 1.38
C TYR A 106 3.99 10.22 1.55
N PRO A 107 5.05 10.75 2.18
CA PRO A 107 6.32 10.02 2.33
C PRO A 107 6.23 8.72 3.12
N LYS A 108 5.52 8.74 4.25
CA LYS A 108 5.45 7.60 5.17
C LYS A 108 4.21 7.64 6.05
N ALA A 109 3.46 6.55 6.06
CA ALA A 109 2.29 6.37 6.90
C ALA A 109 2.59 6.60 8.39
N SER A 110 1.61 7.07 9.15
CA SER A 110 1.68 7.30 10.61
C SER A 110 2.76 8.28 11.09
N THR A 111 3.33 9.11 10.22
CA THR A 111 4.20 10.24 10.61
C THR A 111 3.37 11.50 10.87
N PRO A 112 3.83 12.47 11.68
CA PRO A 112 3.03 13.63 12.07
C PRO A 112 2.48 14.43 10.89
N GLY A 113 3.32 14.79 9.91
CA GLY A 113 2.88 15.52 8.72
C GLY A 113 1.89 14.73 7.86
N CYS A 114 2.11 13.42 7.67
CA CYS A 114 1.23 12.56 6.87
C CYS A 114 -0.10 12.26 7.57
N THR A 115 -0.05 12.10 8.89
CA THR A 115 -1.25 11.96 9.72
C THR A 115 -2.11 13.20 9.63
N ARG A 116 -1.50 14.39 9.72
CA ARG A 116 -2.20 15.66 9.56
C ARG A 116 -2.88 15.77 8.19
N GLN A 117 -2.17 15.47 7.11
CA GLN A 117 -2.72 15.50 5.75
C GLN A 117 -3.90 14.54 5.59
N ALA A 118 -3.72 13.27 5.99
CA ALA A 118 -4.78 12.27 5.89
C ALA A 118 -6.01 12.65 6.73
N CYS A 119 -5.82 13.13 7.96
CA CYS A 119 -6.93 13.60 8.77
C CYS A 119 -7.65 14.79 8.12
N LEU A 120 -6.94 15.73 7.49
CA LEU A 120 -7.59 16.82 6.76
C LEU A 120 -8.44 16.32 5.58
N PHE A 121 -7.99 15.32 4.83
CA PHE A 121 -8.81 14.69 3.79
C PHE A 121 -10.03 13.96 4.39
N ARG A 122 -9.86 13.24 5.50
CA ARG A 122 -10.96 12.59 6.23
C ARG A 122 -12.02 13.60 6.65
N ASP A 123 -11.59 14.68 7.30
CA ASP A 123 -12.48 15.68 7.89
C ASP A 123 -13.27 16.44 6.81
N ASN A 124 -12.83 16.40 5.55
CA ASN A 124 -13.49 17.01 4.39
C ASN A 124 -14.07 15.96 3.42
N TYR A 125 -14.08 14.68 3.78
CA TYR A 125 -14.38 13.58 2.87
C TYR A 125 -15.78 13.68 2.24
N THR A 126 -16.80 14.04 3.03
CA THR A 126 -18.18 14.17 2.53
C THR A 126 -18.25 15.18 1.37
N SER A 127 -17.74 16.39 1.58
CA SER A 127 -17.75 17.44 0.55
C SER A 127 -16.87 17.08 -0.64
N LEU A 128 -15.68 16.53 -0.40
CA LEU A 128 -14.71 16.25 -1.44
C LEU A 128 -14.99 14.97 -2.22
N SER A 129 -15.81 14.05 -1.70
CA SER A 129 -16.06 12.74 -2.32
C SER A 129 -17.54 12.43 -2.50
N THR A 130 -18.32 12.45 -1.42
CA THR A 130 -19.75 12.09 -1.47
C THR A 130 -20.55 13.09 -2.31
N ASP A 131 -20.34 14.38 -2.08
CA ASP A 131 -21.10 15.45 -2.72
C ASP A 131 -20.57 15.76 -4.13
N SER A 132 -19.26 15.70 -4.32
CA SER A 132 -18.59 16.01 -5.60
C SER A 132 -18.56 14.84 -6.58
N GLY A 133 -18.65 13.60 -6.08
CA GLY A 133 -18.47 12.38 -6.86
C GLY A 133 -17.02 11.97 -7.13
N PHE A 134 -16.02 12.68 -6.61
CA PHE A 134 -14.61 12.27 -6.72
C PHE A 134 -14.31 11.09 -5.78
N ALA A 135 -13.49 10.15 -6.22
CA ALA A 135 -12.95 9.09 -5.37
C ALA A 135 -11.59 9.52 -4.81
N ILE A 136 -11.42 9.47 -3.49
CA ILE A 136 -10.19 9.91 -2.80
C ILE A 136 -9.34 8.70 -2.43
N TYR A 137 -8.04 8.80 -2.69
CA TYR A 137 -7.04 7.79 -2.35
C TYR A 137 -5.78 8.45 -1.77
N GLY A 138 -5.23 7.85 -0.72
CA GLY A 138 -3.87 8.20 -0.27
C GLY A 138 -2.85 7.24 -0.89
N LEU A 139 -1.72 7.73 -1.38
CA LEU A 139 -0.70 6.92 -2.07
C LEU A 139 0.68 7.04 -1.39
N SER A 140 1.30 5.90 -1.09
CA SER A 140 2.68 5.83 -0.60
C SER A 140 3.38 4.55 -1.05
N LYS A 141 4.65 4.40 -0.67
CA LYS A 141 5.42 3.15 -0.84
C LYS A 141 5.26 2.16 0.30
N ASP A 142 4.43 2.48 1.30
CA ASP A 142 4.23 1.64 2.47
C ASP A 142 3.55 0.32 2.08
N SER A 143 3.75 -0.72 2.89
CA SER A 143 3.09 -2.01 2.69
C SER A 143 1.59 -1.94 2.99
N THR A 144 0.84 -2.94 2.51
CA THR A 144 -0.58 -3.12 2.81
C THR A 144 -0.85 -3.14 4.31
N THR A 145 -0.02 -3.83 5.10
CA THR A 145 -0.12 -3.86 6.57
C THR A 145 0.07 -2.48 7.20
N ALA A 146 1.08 -1.72 6.77
CA ALA A 146 1.35 -0.39 7.32
C ALA A 146 0.21 0.58 6.99
N ASN A 147 -0.29 0.56 5.76
CA ASN A 147 -1.41 1.38 5.34
C ASN A 147 -2.73 0.97 6.00
N THR A 148 -3.00 -0.33 6.16
CA THR A 148 -4.19 -0.80 6.90
C THR A 148 -4.15 -0.37 8.36
N ASN A 149 -3.00 -0.48 9.02
CA ASN A 149 -2.83 0.02 10.39
C ASN A 149 -3.04 1.54 10.47
N PHE A 150 -2.53 2.29 9.51
CA PHE A 150 -2.68 3.75 9.47
C PHE A 150 -4.15 4.16 9.24
N LYS A 151 -4.81 3.53 8.27
CA LYS A 151 -6.23 3.71 7.97
C LYS A 151 -7.10 3.45 9.20
N THR A 152 -6.88 2.34 9.89
CA THR A 152 -7.63 1.98 11.10
C THR A 152 -7.37 2.97 12.24
N LYS A 153 -6.09 3.28 12.54
CA LYS A 153 -5.72 4.19 13.63
C LYS A 153 -6.28 5.59 13.46
N GLN A 154 -6.39 6.08 12.22
CA GLN A 154 -6.91 7.42 11.92
C GLN A 154 -8.37 7.42 11.47
N SER A 155 -9.02 6.25 11.44
CA SER A 155 -10.40 6.07 10.98
C SER A 155 -10.64 6.72 9.60
N LEU A 156 -9.75 6.45 8.65
CA LEU A 156 -9.84 7.04 7.31
C LEU A 156 -10.96 6.35 6.51
N PRO A 157 -11.92 7.12 5.94
CA PRO A 157 -13.10 6.59 5.26
C PRO A 157 -12.82 6.17 3.81
N TYR A 158 -11.57 6.32 3.35
CA TYR A 158 -11.14 6.03 2.00
C TYR A 158 -10.01 4.98 1.98
N PRO A 159 -9.84 4.28 0.86
CA PRO A 159 -8.74 3.34 0.66
C PRO A 159 -7.37 4.04 0.56
N LEU A 160 -6.33 3.31 0.93
CA LEU A 160 -4.94 3.72 0.72
C LEU A 160 -4.29 2.81 -0.32
N LEU A 161 -3.47 3.37 -1.19
CA LEU A 161 -2.76 2.72 -2.26
C LEU A 161 -1.31 2.49 -1.86
N CYS A 162 -0.84 1.28 -2.14
CA CYS A 162 0.49 0.78 -1.86
C CYS A 162 1.22 0.63 -3.20
N ASP A 163 2.24 1.48 -3.41
CA ASP A 163 3.08 1.49 -4.60
C ASP A 163 4.56 1.27 -4.21
N PRO A 164 4.94 0.06 -3.78
CA PRO A 164 6.30 -0.23 -3.32
C PRO A 164 7.34 -0.01 -4.42
N ALA A 165 6.96 -0.23 -5.69
CA ALA A 165 7.81 -0.01 -6.86
C ALA A 165 7.91 1.47 -7.27
N SER A 166 7.07 2.35 -6.70
CA SER A 166 6.94 3.77 -7.06
C SER A 166 6.57 3.99 -8.54
N THR A 167 5.87 3.06 -9.19
CA THR A 167 5.56 3.16 -10.61
C THR A 167 4.56 4.28 -10.89
N LEU A 168 3.48 4.36 -10.10
CA LEU A 168 2.49 5.43 -10.20
C LEU A 168 3.06 6.74 -9.65
N ILE A 169 3.75 6.70 -8.51
CA ILE A 169 4.39 7.88 -7.89
C ILE A 169 5.38 8.54 -8.86
N SER A 170 6.15 7.74 -9.62
CA SER A 170 7.06 8.25 -10.66
C SER A 170 6.30 8.83 -11.84
N ALA A 171 5.25 8.15 -12.31
CA ALA A 171 4.46 8.59 -13.46
C ALA A 171 3.76 9.93 -13.24
N ILE A 172 3.30 10.20 -12.01
CA ILE A 172 2.71 11.50 -11.63
C ILE A 172 3.75 12.58 -11.27
N GLY A 173 5.04 12.23 -11.31
CA GLY A 173 6.14 13.18 -11.07
C GLY A 173 6.33 13.59 -9.61
N LEU A 174 5.90 12.77 -8.66
CA LEU A 174 6.04 13.02 -7.20
C LEU A 174 7.07 12.10 -6.54
N LYS A 175 7.97 11.50 -7.32
CA LYS A 175 9.13 10.77 -6.80
C LYS A 175 10.29 11.72 -6.54
N LYS A 176 10.87 11.66 -5.34
CA LYS A 176 12.07 12.42 -4.94
C LYS A 176 13.31 11.54 -5.00
N ALA A 177 14.36 11.98 -5.69
CA ALA A 177 15.61 11.23 -5.77
C ALA A 177 16.35 11.22 -4.40
N PRO A 178 17.04 10.13 -4.01
CA PRO A 178 17.20 8.86 -4.74
C PRO A 178 16.05 7.85 -4.52
N ASN A 179 15.27 7.94 -3.44
CA ASN A 179 14.19 6.97 -3.18
C ASN A 179 13.02 7.51 -2.32
N GLY A 180 12.89 8.83 -2.22
CA GLY A 180 11.82 9.51 -1.48
C GLY A 180 10.54 9.70 -2.30
N ILE A 181 9.52 10.21 -1.62
CA ILE A 181 8.24 10.61 -2.21
C ILE A 181 8.05 12.07 -1.80
N THR A 182 7.63 12.91 -2.74
CA THR A 182 7.23 14.27 -2.46
C THR A 182 5.77 14.28 -2.02
N ARG A 183 5.45 14.94 -0.90
CA ARG A 183 4.06 15.17 -0.51
C ARG A 183 3.36 16.04 -1.55
N GLY A 184 2.19 15.61 -2.02
CA GLY A 184 1.51 16.30 -3.10
C GLY A 184 0.10 15.80 -3.37
N VAL A 185 -0.46 16.28 -4.48
CA VAL A 185 -1.77 15.87 -4.97
C VAL A 185 -1.75 15.72 -6.49
N PHE A 186 -2.51 14.75 -6.96
CA PHE A 186 -2.80 14.48 -8.35
C PHE A 186 -4.30 14.28 -8.50
N VAL A 187 -4.96 15.06 -9.35
CA VAL A 187 -6.41 15.00 -9.59
C VAL A 187 -6.63 14.81 -11.07
N VAL A 188 -7.43 13.80 -11.41
CA VAL A 188 -7.79 13.47 -12.79
C VAL A 188 -9.30 13.27 -12.90
N ASP A 189 -9.89 13.75 -13.98
CA ASP A 189 -11.31 13.55 -14.27
C ASP A 189 -11.59 12.18 -14.94
N LYS A 190 -12.87 11.92 -15.23
CA LYS A 190 -13.32 10.72 -15.94
C LYS A 190 -12.75 10.55 -17.36
N SER A 191 -12.34 11.63 -18.00
CA SER A 191 -11.80 11.62 -19.36
C SER A 191 -10.27 11.48 -19.37
N GLY A 192 -9.61 11.47 -18.21
CA GLY A 192 -8.16 11.42 -18.10
C GLY A 192 -7.51 12.81 -18.15
N LYS A 193 -8.27 13.91 -18.07
CA LYS A 193 -7.72 15.26 -17.96
C LYS A 193 -7.21 15.51 -16.54
N VAL A 194 -5.98 16.00 -16.44
CA VAL A 194 -5.32 16.36 -15.19
C VAL A 194 -5.83 17.73 -14.74
N LEU A 195 -6.49 17.76 -13.59
CA LEU A 195 -7.04 18.99 -12.98
C LEU A 195 -6.06 19.62 -11.97
N ALA A 196 -5.18 18.80 -11.37
CA ALA A 196 -4.06 19.26 -10.55
C ALA A 196 -2.98 18.19 -10.51
N ALA A 197 -1.71 18.60 -10.51
CA ALA A 197 -0.57 17.73 -10.28
C ALA A 197 0.57 18.55 -9.68
N GLY A 198 0.94 18.28 -8.43
CA GLY A 198 2.03 19.03 -7.80
C GLY A 198 2.28 18.71 -6.34
N ALA A 199 3.42 19.19 -5.85
CA ALA A 199 3.79 19.10 -4.45
C ALA A 199 2.95 20.07 -3.59
N GLY A 200 2.84 19.79 -2.30
CA GLY A 200 2.15 20.69 -1.39
C GLY A 200 2.20 20.28 0.07
N SER A 201 1.93 21.25 0.95
CA SER A 201 1.77 21.01 2.39
C SER A 201 0.50 20.19 2.68
N PRO A 202 0.34 19.66 3.91
CA PRO A 202 -0.89 18.99 4.33
C PRO A 202 -2.17 19.77 4.01
N GLU A 203 -2.19 21.08 4.29
CA GLU A 203 -3.34 21.96 3.99
C GLU A 203 -3.38 22.33 2.52
N GLY A 204 -2.24 22.61 1.90
CA GLY A 204 -2.15 23.03 0.51
C GLY A 204 -2.79 22.01 -0.42
N THR A 205 -2.47 20.73 -0.21
CA THR A 205 -3.04 19.62 -1.01
C THR A 205 -4.57 19.55 -0.90
N VAL A 206 -5.13 19.68 0.30
CA VAL A 206 -6.60 19.68 0.50
C VAL A 206 -7.25 20.94 -0.09
N ASN A 207 -6.62 22.10 0.05
CA ASN A 207 -7.14 23.37 -0.48
C ASN A 207 -7.18 23.41 -2.01
N VAL A 208 -6.24 22.75 -2.69
CA VAL A 208 -6.27 22.59 -4.14
C VAL A 208 -7.50 21.79 -4.56
N VAL A 209 -7.74 20.64 -3.92
CA VAL A 209 -8.89 19.77 -4.25
C VAL A 209 -10.21 20.47 -3.95
N LYS A 210 -10.32 21.19 -2.83
CA LYS A 210 -11.50 22.01 -2.52
C LYS A 210 -11.78 23.04 -3.61
N GLY A 211 -10.75 23.75 -4.06
CA GLY A 211 -10.89 24.73 -5.14
C GLY A 211 -11.39 24.11 -6.45
N ILE A 212 -10.93 22.91 -6.78
CA ILE A 212 -11.40 22.17 -7.97
C ILE A 212 -12.88 21.77 -7.80
N VAL A 213 -13.24 21.19 -6.65
CA VAL A 213 -14.62 20.76 -6.38
C VAL A 213 -15.58 21.95 -6.39
N GLU A 214 -15.21 23.06 -5.76
CA GLU A 214 -15.99 24.31 -5.76
C GLU A 214 -16.16 24.86 -7.18
N SER A 215 -15.09 24.84 -7.98
CA SER A 215 -15.13 25.30 -9.37
C SER A 215 -16.02 24.44 -10.26
N LEU A 216 -16.00 23.11 -10.08
CA LEU A 216 -16.83 22.20 -10.87
C LEU A 216 -18.30 22.25 -10.43
N GLY A 217 -18.57 22.50 -9.14
CA GLY A 217 -19.91 22.66 -8.60
C GLY A 217 -20.59 23.99 -8.97
N ALA A 218 -19.82 25.03 -9.34
CA ALA A 218 -20.35 26.35 -9.65
C ALA A 218 -20.95 26.50 -11.07
N GLY A 219 -20.91 25.46 -11.90
CA GLY A 219 -21.40 25.53 -13.28
C GLY A 219 -20.44 26.26 -14.22
N GLU A 220 -20.47 25.82 -15.47
CA GLU A 220 -19.58 26.12 -16.61
C GLU A 220 -19.38 27.63 -16.91
N GLY A 221 -18.62 28.32 -16.06
CA GLY A 221 -18.15 29.69 -16.26
C GLY A 221 -16.65 29.83 -15.95
N ASP A 222 -15.87 30.11 -16.99
CA ASP A 222 -14.45 30.49 -16.96
C ASP A 222 -13.45 29.45 -16.40
N VAL A 223 -13.29 28.34 -17.14
CA VAL A 223 -12.24 27.32 -16.91
C VAL A 223 -10.82 27.91 -16.97
N GLU A 224 -10.59 28.95 -17.78
CA GLU A 224 -9.28 29.57 -18.00
C GLU A 224 -8.75 30.33 -16.76
N LYS A 225 -9.65 30.89 -15.94
CA LYS A 225 -9.26 31.65 -14.73
C LYS A 225 -9.01 30.76 -13.51
N VAL A 226 -9.50 29.53 -13.57
CA VAL A 226 -9.34 28.50 -12.54
C VAL A 226 -8.00 27.80 -12.70
N GLU A 227 -7.58 27.53 -13.94
CA GLU A 227 -6.27 26.98 -14.26
C GLU A 227 -5.14 27.87 -13.72
N GLU A 228 -5.22 29.20 -13.91
CA GLU A 228 -4.22 30.15 -13.37
C GLU A 228 -4.19 30.15 -11.83
N LYS A 229 -5.35 30.06 -11.16
CA LYS A 229 -5.46 30.08 -9.70
C LYS A 229 -5.07 28.75 -9.05
N VAL A 230 -5.28 27.63 -9.75
CA VAL A 230 -4.82 26.30 -9.34
C VAL A 230 -3.31 26.21 -9.56
N GLU A 231 -2.78 26.69 -10.68
CA GLU A 231 -1.32 26.78 -10.90
C GLU A 231 -0.64 27.70 -9.88
N GLU A 232 -1.21 28.87 -9.56
CA GLU A 232 -0.67 29.77 -8.55
C GLU A 232 -0.61 29.08 -7.18
N LYS A 233 -1.68 28.39 -6.76
CA LYS A 233 -1.71 27.63 -5.49
C LYS A 233 -0.80 26.41 -5.49
N VAL A 234 -0.62 25.73 -6.62
CA VAL A 234 0.34 24.62 -6.76
C VAL A 234 1.77 25.16 -6.68
N LYS A 235 2.07 26.29 -7.34
CA LYS A 235 3.38 26.95 -7.28
C LYS A 235 3.71 27.47 -5.88
N GLU A 236 2.75 28.13 -5.20
CA GLU A 236 2.90 28.56 -3.81
C GLU A 236 3.04 27.38 -2.84
N GLY A 237 2.35 26.27 -3.14
CA GLY A 237 2.41 25.01 -2.40
C GLY A 237 3.76 24.31 -2.55
N GLU A 238 4.35 24.35 -3.75
CA GLU A 238 5.66 23.76 -4.06
C GLU A 238 6.79 24.49 -3.31
N GLU A 239 6.76 25.84 -3.26
CA GLU A 239 7.75 26.65 -2.54
C GLU A 239 7.70 26.44 -1.00
N LYS A 240 6.49 26.28 -0.43
CA LYS A 240 6.33 25.98 1.01
C LYS A 240 6.60 24.52 1.36
N ALA A 241 6.31 23.57 0.46
CA ALA A 241 6.52 22.14 0.70
C ALA A 241 8.01 21.82 0.90
N GLU A 242 8.89 22.43 0.11
CA GLU A 242 10.35 22.27 0.23
C GLU A 242 10.84 22.67 1.63
N LYS A 243 10.35 23.79 2.17
CA LYS A 243 10.75 24.32 3.48
C LYS A 243 10.18 23.55 4.68
N VAL A 244 9.02 22.91 4.52
CA VAL A 244 8.38 22.11 5.59
C VAL A 244 8.96 20.68 5.63
N GLU A 245 9.27 20.08 4.48
CA GLU A 245 9.93 18.77 4.43
C GLU A 245 11.34 18.82 5.03
N GLU A 246 12.13 19.86 4.74
CA GLU A 246 13.50 20.01 5.26
C GLU A 246 13.53 20.20 6.79
N ALA A 247 12.51 20.84 7.35
CA ALA A 247 12.35 21.00 8.80
C ALA A 247 11.87 19.72 9.50
N GLU A 248 11.05 18.89 8.85
CA GLU A 248 10.55 17.61 9.42
C GLU A 248 11.64 16.51 9.37
N GLU A 249 12.48 16.49 8.33
CA GLU A 249 13.60 15.54 8.21
C GLU A 249 14.73 15.80 9.23
N ALA A 250 14.93 17.08 9.62
CA ALA A 250 15.90 17.46 10.64
C ALA A 250 15.47 17.06 12.08
N ASN A 251 14.17 16.95 12.36
CA ASN A 251 13.66 16.66 13.71
C ASN A 251 13.39 15.15 13.96
N GLY A 252 13.52 14.30 12.93
CA GLY A 252 13.36 12.85 13.05
C GLY A 252 14.52 12.10 13.68
N LYS A 253 15.59 12.79 14.11
CA LYS A 253 16.86 12.16 14.55
C LYS A 253 17.11 12.16 16.07
N THR A 254 16.17 12.64 16.88
CA THR A 254 16.34 12.75 18.35
C THR A 254 15.34 11.95 19.18
N ASN A 255 14.49 11.11 18.59
CA ASN A 255 13.59 10.27 19.37
C ASN A 255 13.55 8.81 18.88
N VAL A 256 14.71 8.16 18.94
CA VAL A 256 14.87 6.70 18.80
C VAL A 256 15.68 6.21 20.00
N GLU A 257 15.27 6.53 21.23
CA GLU A 257 15.83 5.86 22.40
C GLU A 257 14.87 5.89 23.60
N GLU A 258 13.55 5.76 23.39
CA GLU A 258 12.62 5.48 24.50
C GLU A 258 11.30 4.88 24.01
N LYS A 259 11.38 3.79 23.22
CA LYS A 259 10.25 2.86 23.08
C LYS A 259 10.72 1.49 22.62
N LYS A 260 11.63 0.91 23.39
CA LYS A 260 12.10 -0.47 23.25
C LYS A 260 11.79 -1.18 24.57
N GLU A 261 10.52 -1.41 24.83
CA GLU A 261 9.98 -2.26 25.91
C GLU A 261 8.45 -2.25 25.77
N GLU A 262 7.93 -2.82 24.68
CA GLU A 262 6.52 -3.24 24.51
C GLU A 262 6.39 -4.03 23.19
N GLU A 263 7.37 -4.90 22.88
CA GLU A 263 7.26 -5.91 21.82
C GLU A 263 7.84 -7.22 22.33
N GLU A 264 7.14 -7.83 23.29
CA GLU A 264 7.15 -9.27 23.58
C GLU A 264 5.92 -9.56 24.44
N ASP A 265 4.73 -9.59 23.83
CA ASP A 265 3.59 -10.44 24.22
C ASP A 265 2.42 -10.08 23.30
N GLY A 266 2.22 -10.86 22.25
CA GLY A 266 1.17 -10.61 21.26
C GLY A 266 1.17 -11.60 20.08
N ASP A 267 2.23 -12.39 19.94
CA ASP A 267 2.37 -13.38 18.86
C ASP A 267 1.76 -14.75 19.19
N ALA A 268 0.97 -14.88 20.27
CA ALA A 268 0.37 -16.14 20.68
C ALA A 268 -1.09 -16.00 21.12
N LYS A 269 -1.91 -15.25 20.37
CA LYS A 269 -3.38 -15.34 20.54
C LYS A 269 -4.19 -14.89 19.34
N MET A 270 -3.87 -15.45 18.17
CA MET A 270 -4.77 -15.39 17.02
C MET A 270 -4.79 -16.72 16.25
N GLU A 271 -4.72 -17.85 16.96
CA GLU A 271 -5.03 -19.17 16.38
C GLU A 271 -6.35 -19.76 16.89
N ASP A 272 -7.09 -19.07 17.78
CA ASP A 272 -8.33 -19.60 18.37
C ASP A 272 -9.61 -18.90 17.87
N ALA A 273 -9.52 -17.81 17.11
CA ALA A 273 -10.68 -17.02 16.68
C ALA A 273 -11.19 -17.32 15.26
N VAL A 274 -10.63 -18.31 14.56
CA VAL A 274 -11.05 -18.71 13.20
C VAL A 274 -11.83 -20.04 13.19
N ALA A 275 -11.95 -20.73 14.32
CA ALA A 275 -12.66 -22.00 14.40
C ALA A 275 -14.19 -21.88 14.61
N GLU A 276 -14.70 -20.77 15.16
CA GLU A 276 -16.11 -20.70 15.56
C GLU A 276 -17.07 -20.10 14.51
N LYS A 277 -16.59 -19.82 13.29
CA LYS A 277 -17.44 -19.26 12.21
C LYS A 277 -17.58 -20.14 10.97
N ASN A 278 -17.07 -21.38 11.04
CA ASN A 278 -17.15 -22.35 9.94
C ASN A 278 -18.00 -23.59 10.27
N GLU A 279 -18.76 -23.55 11.37
CA GLU A 279 -19.71 -24.62 11.75
C GLU A 279 -21.19 -24.23 11.50
N GLU A 280 -21.49 -22.99 11.11
CA GLU A 280 -22.88 -22.58 10.83
C GLU A 280 -23.28 -22.66 9.35
N THR A 281 -22.34 -22.96 8.44
CA THR A 281 -22.61 -23.09 7.00
C THR A 281 -22.66 -24.53 6.50
N LYS A 282 -22.60 -25.53 7.39
CA LYS A 282 -22.68 -26.96 7.01
C LYS A 282 -24.01 -27.64 7.37
N GLU A 283 -24.91 -26.94 8.07
CA GLU A 283 -26.21 -27.50 8.48
C GLU A 283 -27.40 -27.04 7.61
N ALA A 284 -27.19 -26.09 6.70
CA ALA A 284 -28.23 -25.60 5.79
C ALA A 284 -28.32 -26.38 4.45
N ASP A 285 -27.26 -27.09 4.03
CA ASP A 285 -27.19 -27.74 2.70
C ASP A 285 -27.68 -29.21 2.71
N LYS A 286 -28.05 -29.76 3.88
CA LYS A 286 -28.55 -31.15 3.99
C LYS A 286 -30.08 -31.26 4.14
N LYS A 287 -30.82 -30.15 4.11
CA LYS A 287 -32.27 -30.15 4.35
C LYS A 287 -33.13 -29.93 3.09
N GLU A 288 -32.54 -29.61 1.94
CA GLU A 288 -33.29 -29.46 0.67
C GLU A 288 -33.20 -30.69 -0.25
N GLU A 289 -32.46 -31.75 0.09
CA GLU A 289 -32.36 -32.99 -0.73
C GLU A 289 -33.16 -34.18 -0.17
N GLU A 290 -34.06 -33.97 0.80
CA GLU A 290 -34.93 -35.03 1.36
C GLU A 290 -36.43 -34.74 1.23
N GLU A 291 -36.84 -33.68 0.52
CA GLU A 291 -38.25 -33.34 0.25
C GLU A 291 -38.60 -33.38 -1.25
N SER A 292 -37.88 -34.19 -2.03
CA SER A 292 -38.19 -34.43 -3.46
C SER A 292 -38.29 -35.91 -3.80
N LYS A 293 -38.56 -36.78 -2.81
CA LYS A 293 -38.71 -38.23 -3.02
C LYS A 293 -39.96 -38.85 -2.41
N GLU A 294 -40.90 -38.04 -1.94
CA GLU A 294 -42.19 -38.51 -1.45
C GLU A 294 -43.32 -37.55 -1.87
N GLU A 295 -43.45 -37.32 -3.19
CA GLU A 295 -44.73 -37.02 -3.84
C GLU A 295 -44.70 -37.47 -5.32
#